data_AF-A0A388M2V2-F1
#
_entry.id   AF-A0A388M2V2-F1
#
_cell.length_a   1.000
_cell.length_b   1.000
_cell.length_c   1.000
_cell.angle_alpha   90.00
_cell.angle_beta   90.00
_cell.angle_gamma   90.00
#
_symmetry.space_group_name_H-M   'P 1'
#
loop_
_entity.id
_entity.type
_entity.pdbx_description
1 polymer ?
#
loop_
_entity_poly.entity_id
_entity_poly.type
_entity_poly.pdbx_seq_one_letter_code
_entity_poly.pdbx_strand_id
1 'polypeptide(L)' 'MVADGKLLQANKKLELVFLNHSFDLLENWMLEGNHLGECVLTNRKFQEVRFDVAVEILAAPGEGDGIIRWTA' A
#
# COMPACT_ATOMS: atom_id res chain seq x y z
N MET A 1 -1.90 0.29 -3.83
CA MET A 1 -2.40 1.61 -4.28
C MET A 1 -3.20 1.41 -5.56
N VAL A 2 -4.40 1.98 -5.64
CA VAL A 2 -5.26 1.86 -6.81
C VAL A 2 -5.30 3.21 -7.51
N ALA A 3 -4.96 3.25 -8.79
CA ALA A 3 -5.17 4.42 -9.64
C ALA A 3 -6.06 3.98 -10.80
N ASP A 4 -7.24 4.58 -10.93
CA ASP A 4 -8.20 4.23 -12.00
C ASP A 4 -8.54 2.72 -12.05
N GLY A 5 -8.73 2.10 -10.87
CA GLY A 5 -9.01 0.66 -10.76
C GLY A 5 -7.80 -0.27 -10.98
N LYS A 6 -6.61 0.27 -11.28
CA LYS A 6 -5.38 -0.50 -11.51
C LYS A 6 -4.52 -0.61 -10.27
N LEU A 7 -3.91 -1.77 -10.08
CA LEU A 7 -2.96 -2.01 -9.00
C LEU A 7 -1.54 -1.74 -9.48
N LEU A 8 -0.76 -1.05 -8.64
CA LEU A 8 0.70 -0.96 -8.80
C LEU A 8 1.32 -2.34 -8.56
N GLN A 9 2.13 -2.82 -9.50
CA GLN A 9 2.84 -4.10 -9.44
C GLN A 9 4.29 -3.91 -9.88
N ALA A 10 5.16 -4.81 -9.43
CA ALA A 10 6.52 -4.95 -9.92
C ALA A 10 6.60 -6.18 -10.82
N ASN A 11 7.24 -6.06 -11.98
CA ASN A 11 7.43 -7.19 -12.89
C ASN A 11 8.76 -7.93 -12.61
N LYS A 12 9.01 -9.03 -13.33
CA LYS A 12 10.26 -9.81 -13.20
C LYS A 12 11.55 -9.04 -13.59
N LYS A 13 11.41 -7.89 -14.25
CA LYS A 13 12.51 -6.98 -14.58
C LYS A 13 12.68 -5.87 -13.53
N LEU A 14 11.96 -5.93 -12.41
CA LEU A 14 11.91 -4.91 -11.35
C LEU A 14 11.35 -3.56 -11.82
N GLU A 15 10.58 -3.54 -12.91
CA GLU A 15 9.88 -2.35 -13.38
C GLU A 15 8.49 -2.23 -12.75
N LEU A 16 8.03 -1.01 -12.52
CA LEU A 16 6.72 -0.71 -11.94
C LEU A 16 5.67 -0.49 -13.03
N VAL A 17 4.53 -1.15 -12.88
CA VAL A 17 3.41 -1.07 -13.83
C VAL A 17 2.07 -0.98 -13.10
N PHE A 18 1.08 -0.35 -13.74
CA PHE A 18 -0.30 -0.35 -13.28
C PHE A 18 -1.14 -1.32 -14.13
N LEU A 19 -1.68 -2.36 -13.53
CA LEU A 19 -2.42 -3.42 -14.24
C LEU A 19 -3.86 -3.58 -13.73
N ASN A 20 -4.73 -3.98 -14.66
CA ASN A 20 -6.16 -4.16 -14.42
C ASN A 20 -6.45 -5.53 -13.77
N HIS A 21 -6.93 -5.49 -12.53
CA HIS A 21 -7.81 -6.44 -11.81
C HIS A 21 -7.51 -7.96 -11.72
N SER A 22 -6.29 -8.48 -11.87
CA SER A 22 -5.94 -9.77 -11.24
C SER A 22 -5.16 -9.54 -9.95
N PHE A 23 -5.84 -9.67 -8.81
CA PHE A 23 -5.18 -9.61 -7.49
C PHE A 23 -4.41 -10.91 -7.25
N ASP A 24 -3.12 -10.93 -7.61
CA ASP A 24 -2.21 -11.99 -7.17
C ASP A 24 -1.75 -11.65 -5.75
N LEU A 25 -2.14 -12.48 -4.77
CA LEU A 25 -1.75 -12.35 -3.36
C LEU A 25 -0.23 -12.33 -3.16
N LEU A 26 0.53 -12.89 -4.10
CA LEU A 26 1.99 -12.88 -4.08
C LEU A 26 2.55 -11.53 -4.53
N GLU A 27 1.82 -10.75 -5.33
CA GLU A 27 2.24 -9.42 -5.81
C GLU A 27 1.69 -8.28 -4.96
N ASN A 28 1.46 -8.55 -3.66
CA ASN A 28 1.05 -7.52 -2.71
C ASN A 28 2.25 -6.68 -2.23
N TRP A 29 1.91 -5.56 -1.58
CA TRP A 29 2.88 -4.65 -0.97
C TRP A 29 2.76 -4.74 0.54
N MET A 30 3.90 -4.72 1.22
CA MET A 30 4.00 -4.74 2.67
C MET A 30 4.50 -3.38 3.13
N LEU A 31 3.80 -2.78 4.10
CA LEU A 31 4.27 -1.58 4.78
C LEU A 31 5.03 -2.03 6.04
N GLU A 32 6.29 -1.68 6.11
CA GLU A 32 7.20 -2.00 7.22
C GLU A 32 7.65 -0.71 7.90
N GLY A 33 7.91 -0.75 9.21
CA GLY A 33 8.37 0.40 9.97
C GLY A 33 7.74 0.47 11.36
N ASN A 34 8.47 1.08 12.31
CA ASN A 34 8.03 1.22 13.70
C ASN A 34 7.34 2.57 13.97
N HIS A 35 7.66 3.58 13.14
CA HIS A 35 7.15 4.94 13.25
C HIS A 35 6.56 5.36 11.90
N LEU A 36 5.44 6.09 11.91
CA LEU A 36 4.73 6.48 10.70
C LEU A 36 5.54 7.37 9.74
N GLY A 37 6.54 8.09 10.25
CA GLY A 37 7.45 8.92 9.44
C GLY A 37 8.62 8.15 8.84
N GLU A 38 8.81 6.88 9.20
CA GLU A 38 9.95 6.05 8.81
C GLU A 38 9.43 4.68 8.34
N CYS A 39 8.55 4.70 7.33
CA CYS A 39 8.02 3.50 6.75
C CYS A 39 8.68 3.18 5.40
N VAL A 40 8.79 1.88 5.11
CA VAL A 40 9.22 1.36 3.82
C VAL A 40 8.09 0.52 3.25
N LEU A 41 7.67 0.84 2.02
CA LEU A 41 6.75 0.02 1.26
C LEU A 41 7.55 -0.95 0.38
N THR A 42 7.48 -2.24 0.70
CA THR A 42 8.24 -3.29 0.02
C THR A 42 7.32 -4.19 -0.81
N ASN A 43 7.73 -4.55 -2.02
CA ASN A 43 7.02 -5.57 -2.78
C ASN A 43 7.30 -6.96 -2.21
N ARG A 44 6.27 -7.76 -1.94
CA ARG A 44 6.44 -9.07 -1.28
C ARG A 44 7.23 -10.06 -2.13
N LYS A 45 7.01 -10.07 -3.45
CA LYS A 45 7.64 -10.98 -4.40
C LYS A 45 9.04 -10.52 -4.82
N PHE A 46 9.21 -9.22 -4.94
CA PHE A 46 10.45 -8.57 -5.38
C PHE A 46 10.95 -7.64 -4.28
N GLN A 47 11.58 -8.21 -3.25
CA GLN A 47 11.99 -7.54 -2.01
C GLN A 47 12.97 -6.37 -2.22
N GLU A 48 13.61 -6.31 -3.39
CA GLU A 48 14.49 -5.23 -3.84
C GLU A 48 13.72 -3.96 -4.21
N VAL A 49 12.43 -4.08 -4.53
CA VAL A 49 11.57 -2.94 -4.86
C VAL A 49 11.01 -2.35 -3.59
N ARG A 50 11.52 -1.17 -3.21
CA ARG A 50 11.24 -0.48 -1.96
C ARG A 50 11.00 1.00 -2.20
N PHE A 51 10.08 1.59 -1.42
CA PHE A 51 9.87 3.03 -1.36
C PHE A 51 9.90 3.50 0.08
N ASP A 52 10.70 4.53 0.34
CA ASP A 52 10.56 5.30 1.56
C ASP A 52 9.25 6.10 1.47
N VAL A 53 8.34 5.86 2.42
CA VAL A 53 7.03 6.48 2.46
C VAL A 53 6.77 7.08 3.83
N ALA A 54 6.17 8.26 3.86
CA ALA A 54 5.61 8.84 5.06
C ALA A 54 4.11 8.55 5.11
N VAL A 55 3.64 8.09 6.26
CA VAL A 55 2.22 7.79 6.49
C VAL A 55 1.68 8.79 7.50
N GLU A 56 0.50 9.33 7.22
CA GLU A 56 -0.24 10.18 8.14
C GLU A 56 -1.62 9.55 8.39
N ILE A 57 -1.98 9.34 9.66
CA ILE A 57 -3.31 8.86 10.02
C ILE A 57 -4.21 10.08 10.17
N LEU A 58 -5.03 10.35 9.14
CA LEU A 58 -5.92 11.51 9.12
C LEU A 58 -7.15 11.34 10.05
N ALA A 59 -7.53 10.10 10.35
CA ALA A 59 -8.57 9.77 11.31
C ALA A 59 -8.39 8.35 11.84
N ALA A 60 -8.72 8.13 13.10
CA ALA A 60 -8.82 6.80 13.72
C ALA A 60 -10.22 6.63 14.33
N PRO A 61 -10.83 5.43 14.29
CA PRO A 61 -12.13 5.22 14.90
C PRO A 61 -12.01 5.42 16.42
N GLY A 62 -12.94 6.14 17.02
CA GLY A 62 -13.05 6.22 18.49
C GLY A 62 -13.61 4.94 19.11
N GLU A 63 -13.93 4.95 20.41
CA GLU A 63 -14.50 3.81 21.16
C GLU A 63 -15.95 3.41 20.76
N GLY A 64 -16.41 3.82 19.58
CA GLY A 64 -17.74 3.51 19.03
C GLY A 64 -17.79 2.21 18.23
N ASP A 65 -18.52 2.21 17.12
CA ASP A 65 -18.70 1.04 16.25
C ASP A 65 -17.46 0.67 15.41
N GLY A 66 -16.34 1.39 15.59
CA GLY A 66 -15.10 1.17 14.84
C GLY A 66 -15.16 1.68 13.40
N ILE A 67 -16.21 2.40 12.99
CA ILE A 67 -16.38 2.88 11.62
C ILE A 67 -16.18 4.40 11.56
N ILE A 68 -15.17 4.83 10.79
CA ILE A 68 -15.04 6.24 10.41
C ILE A 68 -15.80 6.45 9.10
N ARG A 69 -16.82 7.31 9.14
CA ARG A 69 -17.52 7.75 7.92
C ARG A 69 -16.99 9.12 7.52
N TRP A 70 -16.35 9.16 6.35
CA TRP A 70 -15.97 10.41 5.71
C TRP A 70 -17.20 10.97 5.00
N THR A 71 -17.93 11.85 5.66
CA THR A 71 -18.97 12.66 5.01
C THR A 71 -18.27 13.84 4.34
N ALA A 72 -18.15 13.78 3.03
CA ALA A 72 -17.76 14.90 2.19
C ALA A 72 -18.80 16.03 2.26
#